data_AF-Q6S904-F1
#
_entry.id   AF-Q6S904-F1
#
_cell.length_a   1.000
_cell.length_b   1.000
_cell.length_c   1.000
_cell.angle_alpha   90.00
_cell.angle_beta   90.00
_cell.angle_gamma   90.00
#
_symmetry.space_group_name_H-M   'P 1'
#
loop_
_entity.id
_entity.type
_entity.pdbx_description
1 polymer ?
#
loop_
_entity_poly.entity_id
_entity_poly.type
_entity_poly.pdbx_seq_one_letter_code
_entity_poly.pdbx_strand_id
1 'polypeptide(L)'
;VIEDTPAKNIFDRIGKIVYDKVHNEVDEYREKLKGTLSQATFEGKPIKVSVPCGLEYQYHTNVTKGHGREHPCRKGTEKRFSEVHGGECANSKIKGNKGSKENSEGACAPYRRLHLCDYNLENINDYKNINNDTLLVDVCLAALHEGASLQGYHDKYKETNDSSQLCTMLARSFADIG
;
A
#
# COMPACT_ATOMS: atom_id res chain seq x y z
N VAL A 1 31.44 -3.17 13.53
CA VAL A 1 30.16 -3.37 12.81
C VAL A 1 29.04 -3.27 13.83
N ILE A 2 28.57 -2.05 14.11
CA ILE A 2 27.48 -1.76 15.07
C ILE A 2 26.21 -1.28 14.33
N GLU A 3 26.30 -0.96 13.03
CA GLU A 3 25.19 -0.38 12.24
C GLU A 3 24.04 -1.37 11.93
N ASP A 4 24.26 -2.68 12.11
CA ASP A 4 23.37 -3.75 11.65
C ASP A 4 22.65 -4.51 12.78
N THR A 5 22.60 -3.98 14.00
CA THR A 5 22.08 -4.74 15.16
C THR A 5 20.61 -5.20 14.99
N PRO A 6 19.69 -4.39 14.40
CA PRO A 6 18.36 -4.85 13.99
C PRO A 6 18.34 -5.29 12.50
N ALA A 7 17.63 -6.40 12.19
CA ALA A 7 17.43 -6.87 10.82
C ALA A 7 16.89 -5.78 9.87
N LYS A 8 16.08 -4.85 10.39
CA LYS A 8 15.58 -3.68 9.67
C LYS A 8 16.71 -2.88 9.03
N ASN A 9 17.77 -2.56 9.77
CA ASN A 9 18.85 -1.69 9.29
C ASN A 9 19.61 -2.34 8.13
N ILE A 10 19.84 -3.65 8.20
CA ILE A 10 20.47 -4.42 7.12
C ILE A 10 19.62 -4.34 5.86
N PHE A 11 18.31 -4.59 5.96
CA PHE A 11 17.42 -4.57 4.80
C PHE A 11 17.21 -3.16 4.24
N ASP A 12 17.17 -2.12 5.06
CA ASP A 12 17.12 -0.74 4.59
C ASP A 12 18.38 -0.37 3.80
N ARG A 13 19.56 -0.80 4.26
CA ARG A 13 20.82 -0.58 3.55
C ARG A 13 20.85 -1.30 2.21
N ILE A 14 20.44 -2.57 2.18
CA ILE A 14 20.35 -3.34 0.93
C ILE A 14 19.31 -2.70 0.00
N GLY A 15 18.16 -2.29 0.53
CA GLY A 15 17.10 -1.60 -0.21
C GLY A 15 17.60 -0.33 -0.86
N LYS A 16 18.42 0.47 -0.16
CA LYS A 16 19.08 1.64 -0.74
C LYS A 16 19.99 1.27 -1.92
N ILE A 17 20.83 0.25 -1.78
CA ILE A 17 21.72 -0.20 -2.86
C ILE A 17 20.91 -0.62 -4.10
N VAL A 18 19.82 -1.35 -3.90
CA VAL A 18 18.93 -1.77 -5.00
C VAL A 18 18.22 -0.55 -5.62
N TYR A 19 17.72 0.37 -4.79
CA TYR A 19 17.10 1.61 -5.25
C TYR A 19 18.06 2.43 -6.11
N ASP A 20 19.27 2.70 -5.63
CA ASP A 20 20.27 3.50 -6.34
C ASP A 20 20.62 2.87 -7.71
N LYS A 21 20.70 1.53 -7.77
CA LYS A 21 20.92 0.81 -9.03
C LYS A 21 19.76 0.98 -10.00
N VAL A 22 18.53 0.65 -9.57
CA VAL A 22 17.33 0.72 -10.44
C VAL A 22 17.04 2.16 -10.84
N HIS A 23 17.25 3.12 -9.95
CA HIS A 23 17.03 4.55 -10.22
C HIS A 23 17.84 5.02 -11.43
N ASN A 24 19.09 4.60 -11.57
CA ASN A 24 19.95 4.98 -12.69
C ASN A 24 19.61 4.23 -13.99
N GLU A 25 19.04 3.02 -13.91
CA GLU A 25 18.70 2.19 -15.08
C GLU A 25 17.39 2.62 -15.77
N VAL A 26 16.48 3.30 -15.06
CA VAL A 26 15.12 3.61 -15.57
C VAL A 26 14.91 5.06 -16.04
N ASP A 27 15.98 5.84 -16.16
CA ASP A 27 15.89 7.29 -16.44
C ASP A 27 15.09 7.62 -17.71
N GLU A 28 15.23 6.84 -18.79
CA GLU A 28 14.50 7.07 -20.05
C GLU A 28 12.99 6.82 -19.94
N TYR A 29 12.58 5.89 -19.07
CA TYR A 29 11.17 5.51 -18.89
C TYR A 29 10.49 6.29 -17.78
N ARG A 30 11.27 6.91 -16.87
CA ARG A 30 10.73 7.66 -15.73
C ARG A 30 9.75 8.73 -16.17
N GLU A 31 10.12 9.59 -17.12
CA GLU A 31 9.22 10.65 -17.58
C GLU A 31 8.03 10.10 -18.39
N LYS A 32 8.16 8.93 -19.03
CA LYS A 32 7.05 8.27 -19.76
C LYS A 32 6.01 7.64 -18.83
N LEU A 33 6.42 7.20 -17.64
CA LEU A 33 5.57 6.52 -16.64
C LEU A 33 5.12 7.46 -15.50
N LYS A 34 5.70 8.66 -15.43
CA LYS A 34 5.37 9.65 -14.41
C LYS A 34 3.92 10.09 -14.55
N GLY A 35 3.17 9.93 -13.47
CA GLY A 35 1.86 10.54 -13.30
C GLY A 35 1.97 11.92 -12.66
N THR A 36 1.09 12.82 -13.05
CA THR A 36 0.93 14.16 -12.49
C THR A 36 -0.47 14.28 -11.92
N LEU A 37 -0.59 14.33 -10.59
CA LEU A 37 -1.88 14.33 -9.89
C LEU A 37 -2.85 15.37 -10.46
N SER A 38 -2.42 16.62 -10.64
CA SER A 38 -3.25 17.72 -11.14
C SER A 38 -3.69 17.60 -12.60
N GLN A 39 -3.15 16.65 -13.36
CA GLN A 39 -3.55 16.37 -14.75
C GLN A 39 -4.63 15.28 -14.83
N ALA A 40 -4.92 14.59 -13.73
CA ALA A 40 -5.93 13.54 -13.70
C ALA A 40 -7.33 14.09 -14.02
N THR A 41 -8.07 13.34 -14.82
CA THR A 41 -9.43 13.65 -15.26
C THR A 41 -10.31 12.43 -15.04
N PHE A 42 -11.38 12.60 -14.28
CA PHE A 42 -12.37 11.54 -14.01
C PHE A 42 -13.72 11.97 -14.57
N GLU A 43 -14.37 11.07 -15.33
CA GLU A 43 -15.67 11.34 -15.97
C GLU A 43 -15.69 12.65 -16.80
N GLY A 44 -14.56 12.97 -17.45
CA GLY A 44 -14.39 14.19 -18.24
C GLY A 44 -14.20 15.48 -17.42
N LYS A 45 -14.06 15.38 -16.10
CA LYS A 45 -13.81 16.51 -15.19
C LYS A 45 -12.38 16.47 -14.66
N PRO A 46 -11.57 17.52 -14.88
CA PRO A 46 -10.24 17.60 -14.28
C PRO A 46 -10.38 17.76 -12.76
N ILE A 47 -9.47 17.13 -12.01
CA ILE A 47 -9.44 17.30 -10.56
C ILE A 47 -8.99 18.72 -10.19
N LYS A 48 -9.45 19.24 -9.05
CA LYS A 48 -9.04 20.57 -8.53
C LYS A 48 -8.05 20.47 -7.37
N VAL A 49 -7.54 19.27 -7.12
CA VAL A 49 -6.69 18.95 -5.98
C VAL A 49 -5.24 18.85 -6.44
N SER A 50 -4.34 19.54 -5.74
CA SER A 50 -2.91 19.54 -6.03
C SER A 50 -2.09 18.63 -5.12
N VAL A 51 -2.68 18.16 -4.00
CA VAL A 51 -2.02 17.32 -3.01
C VAL A 51 -2.86 16.09 -2.67
N PRO A 52 -2.27 14.90 -2.46
CA PRO A 52 -3.03 13.67 -2.19
C PRO A 52 -4.02 13.76 -1.02
N CYS A 53 -3.73 14.59 -0.01
CA CYS A 53 -4.58 14.73 1.18
C CYS A 53 -6.00 15.27 0.89
N GLY A 54 -6.23 15.91 -0.26
CA GLY A 54 -7.56 16.39 -0.67
C GLY A 54 -8.34 15.41 -1.55
N LEU A 55 -7.83 14.19 -1.75
CA LEU A 55 -8.48 13.22 -2.62
C LEU A 55 -9.72 12.60 -1.96
N GLU A 56 -10.81 12.52 -2.71
CA GLU A 56 -12.05 11.91 -2.29
C GLU A 56 -12.35 10.71 -3.20
N TYR A 57 -12.35 9.50 -2.63
CA TYR A 57 -12.57 8.27 -3.39
C TYR A 57 -13.93 8.24 -4.12
N GLN A 58 -14.89 9.04 -3.67
CA GLN A 58 -16.20 9.16 -4.30
C GLN A 58 -16.15 9.87 -5.67
N TYR A 59 -15.09 10.64 -5.92
CA TYR A 59 -14.98 11.51 -7.09
C TYR A 59 -13.71 11.28 -7.91
N HIS A 60 -12.60 10.93 -7.26
CA HIS A 60 -11.28 10.88 -7.88
C HIS A 60 -10.82 9.43 -8.10
N THR A 61 -11.60 8.61 -8.81
CA THR A 61 -11.28 7.19 -9.01
C THR A 61 -11.79 6.63 -10.35
N ASN A 62 -11.10 5.61 -10.87
CA ASN A 62 -11.53 4.83 -12.04
C ASN A 62 -12.54 3.72 -11.70
N VAL A 63 -13.09 3.77 -10.50
CA VAL A 63 -14.20 2.92 -10.07
C VAL A 63 -15.53 3.53 -10.52
N THR A 64 -16.19 2.88 -11.49
CA THR A 64 -17.47 3.36 -12.03
C THR A 64 -18.67 2.47 -11.68
N LYS A 65 -18.46 1.16 -11.45
CA LYS A 65 -19.50 0.22 -11.00
C LYS A 65 -19.43 0.04 -9.48
N GLY A 66 -20.57 0.02 -8.79
CA GLY A 66 -20.63 -0.25 -7.35
C GLY A 66 -20.94 0.95 -6.44
N HIS A 67 -21.09 2.17 -7.00
CA HIS A 67 -21.68 3.43 -6.48
C HIS A 67 -21.68 3.75 -4.97
N GLY A 68 -20.73 3.22 -4.22
CA GLY A 68 -20.04 3.90 -3.13
C GLY A 68 -18.54 4.01 -3.44
N ARG A 69 -18.23 4.14 -4.75
CA ARG A 69 -16.97 4.12 -5.52
C ARG A 69 -15.75 3.56 -4.79
N GLU A 70 -16.01 2.37 -4.28
CA GLU A 70 -15.23 1.48 -3.41
C GLU A 70 -14.13 2.13 -2.58
N HIS A 71 -14.57 2.65 -1.43
CA HIS A 71 -13.73 3.04 -0.30
C HIS A 71 -12.49 2.13 -0.17
N PRO A 72 -11.26 2.69 -0.12
CA PRO A 72 -10.04 1.86 -0.21
C PRO A 72 -9.90 0.78 0.87
N CYS A 73 -10.48 0.97 2.05
CA CYS A 73 -10.54 -0.08 3.07
C CYS A 73 -11.86 -0.85 2.97
N ARG A 74 -11.79 -2.18 2.84
CA ARG A 74 -12.95 -3.08 2.92
C ARG A 74 -13.70 -2.92 4.25
N LYS A 75 -15.03 -3.09 4.24
CA LYS A 75 -15.82 -3.17 5.49
C LYS A 75 -15.42 -4.40 6.30
N GLY A 76 -15.31 -4.27 7.62
CA GLY A 76 -14.92 -5.38 8.50
C GLY A 76 -13.40 -5.59 8.63
N THR A 77 -12.57 -4.75 8.00
CA THR A 77 -11.09 -4.79 8.10
C THR A 77 -10.53 -3.69 8.99
N GLU A 78 -11.37 -3.14 9.87
CA GLU A 78 -11.00 -2.06 10.78
C GLU A 78 -9.92 -2.52 11.78
N LYS A 79 -9.90 -3.82 12.12
CA LYS A 79 -8.85 -4.42 12.97
C LYS A 79 -7.58 -4.69 12.15
N ARG A 80 -6.54 -3.86 12.31
CA ARG A 80 -5.25 -3.98 11.56
C ARG A 80 -4.22 -4.84 12.26
N PHE A 81 -4.38 -5.01 13.58
CA PHE A 81 -3.48 -5.77 14.43
C PHE A 81 -4.30 -6.77 15.23
N SER A 82 -3.98 -8.06 15.09
CA SER A 82 -4.58 -9.12 15.89
C SER A 82 -3.77 -9.33 17.17
N GLU A 83 -4.45 -9.49 18.29
CA GLU A 83 -3.84 -9.85 19.57
C GLU A 83 -3.68 -11.39 19.72
N VAL A 84 -4.26 -12.16 18.79
CA VAL A 84 -4.45 -13.61 18.93
C VAL A 84 -3.79 -14.39 17.78
N HIS A 85 -3.55 -13.75 16.63
CA HIS A 85 -2.98 -14.39 15.44
C HIS A 85 -1.81 -13.59 14.88
N GLY A 86 -0.66 -14.24 14.68
CA GLY A 86 0.55 -13.60 14.16
C GLY A 86 0.51 -13.27 12.66
N GLY A 87 -0.27 -14.02 11.87
CA GLY A 87 -0.41 -13.87 10.43
C GLY A 87 -1.10 -15.06 9.77
N GLU A 88 -1.32 -14.97 8.46
CA GLU A 88 -1.77 -16.07 7.61
C GLU A 88 -0.55 -16.74 6.97
N CYS A 89 -0.50 -18.07 6.97
CA CYS A 89 0.63 -18.84 6.43
C CYS A 89 0.18 -19.96 5.47
N ALA A 90 -1.13 -20.14 5.28
CA ALA A 90 -1.67 -21.21 4.47
C ALA A 90 -1.18 -21.11 3.02
N ASN A 91 -0.72 -22.25 2.49
CA ASN A 91 -0.28 -22.36 1.11
C ASN A 91 -1.39 -22.08 0.07
N SER A 92 -2.65 -22.26 0.46
CA SER A 92 -3.82 -21.90 -0.36
C SER A 92 -4.07 -20.40 -0.47
N LYS A 93 -3.41 -19.58 0.37
CA LYS A 93 -3.61 -18.12 0.46
C LYS A 93 -2.38 -17.33 0.02
N ILE A 94 -1.18 -17.92 0.08
CA ILE A 94 0.08 -17.25 -0.24
C ILE A 94 0.75 -17.95 -1.42
N LYS A 95 0.94 -17.21 -2.50
CA LYS A 95 1.65 -17.69 -3.69
C LYS A 95 3.09 -18.06 -3.34
N GLY A 96 3.51 -19.27 -3.71
CA GLY A 96 4.86 -19.78 -3.49
C GLY A 96 5.04 -20.60 -2.21
N ASN A 97 4.07 -20.56 -1.29
CA ASN A 97 4.06 -21.46 -0.14
C ASN A 97 3.75 -22.88 -0.60
N LYS A 98 4.50 -23.84 -0.06
CA LYS A 98 4.38 -25.26 -0.37
C LYS A 98 3.66 -26.00 0.74
N GLY A 99 2.90 -27.01 0.34
CA GLY A 99 2.20 -27.87 1.29
C GLY A 99 3.15 -28.82 2.01
N SER A 100 2.62 -29.52 3.01
CA SER A 100 3.35 -30.55 3.75
C SER A 100 3.87 -31.70 2.89
N LYS A 101 3.30 -31.89 1.70
CA LYS A 101 3.77 -32.87 0.70
C LYS A 101 5.01 -32.40 -0.08
N GLU A 102 5.40 -31.14 0.06
CA GLU A 102 6.46 -30.47 -0.70
C GLU A 102 7.38 -29.65 0.23
N ASN A 103 7.86 -30.28 1.31
CA ASN A 103 8.83 -29.74 2.27
C ASN A 103 8.37 -28.57 3.18
N SER A 104 7.06 -28.24 3.25
CA SER A 104 6.50 -27.26 4.22
C SER A 104 7.23 -25.90 4.29
N GLU A 105 7.69 -25.38 3.15
CA GLU A 105 8.34 -24.07 3.05
C GLU A 105 7.30 -22.98 2.77
N GLY A 106 7.44 -21.81 3.40
CA GLY A 106 6.53 -20.70 3.11
C GLY A 106 6.82 -19.42 3.88
N ALA A 107 6.15 -18.36 3.46
CA ALA A 107 6.08 -17.08 4.14
C ALA A 107 4.77 -16.95 4.93
N CYS A 108 4.72 -16.03 5.88
CA CYS A 108 3.50 -15.66 6.59
C CYS A 108 3.18 -14.18 6.32
N ALA A 109 1.97 -13.91 5.83
CA ALA A 109 1.49 -12.55 5.63
C ALA A 109 1.01 -11.97 6.98
N PRO A 110 1.55 -10.83 7.44
CA PRO A 110 1.14 -10.23 8.70
C PRO A 110 -0.30 -9.73 8.62
N TYR A 111 -1.02 -9.68 9.75
CA TYR A 111 -2.43 -9.28 9.79
C TYR A 111 -2.68 -7.90 9.15
N ARG A 112 -1.74 -6.96 9.29
CA ARG A 112 -1.79 -5.66 8.60
C ARG A 112 -1.88 -5.82 7.08
N ARG A 113 -1.06 -6.69 6.47
CA ARG A 113 -1.05 -6.92 5.01
C ARG A 113 -2.35 -7.54 4.52
N LEU A 114 -2.94 -8.43 5.31
CA LEU A 114 -4.20 -9.11 4.96
C LEU A 114 -5.36 -8.13 4.81
N HIS A 115 -5.27 -6.99 5.50
CA HIS A 115 -6.34 -6.01 5.56
C HIS A 115 -6.03 -4.74 4.77
N LEU A 116 -4.88 -4.64 4.09
CA LEU A 116 -4.39 -3.46 3.35
C LEU A 116 -5.52 -2.70 2.65
N CYS A 117 -5.53 -1.37 2.74
CA CYS A 117 -6.57 -0.55 2.10
C CYS A 117 -6.32 -0.39 0.58
N ASP A 118 -6.47 -1.47 -0.17
CA ASP A 118 -6.28 -1.55 -1.63
C ASP A 118 -7.58 -1.88 -2.39
N TYR A 119 -8.74 -1.85 -1.70
CA TYR A 119 -10.00 -2.31 -2.29
C TYR A 119 -10.43 -1.48 -3.49
N ASN A 120 -10.13 -0.18 -3.53
CA ASN A 120 -10.39 0.64 -4.72
C ASN A 120 -9.59 0.11 -5.93
N LEU A 121 -8.33 -0.31 -5.73
CA LEU A 121 -7.47 -0.85 -6.79
C LEU A 121 -8.00 -2.18 -7.33
N GLU A 122 -8.53 -3.03 -6.46
CA GLU A 122 -9.12 -4.32 -6.85
C GLU A 122 -10.38 -4.17 -7.71
N ASN A 123 -11.09 -3.04 -7.61
CA ASN A 123 -12.35 -2.82 -8.28
C ASN A 123 -12.28 -1.78 -9.41
N ILE A 124 -11.08 -1.28 -9.76
CA ILE A 124 -10.88 -0.46 -10.95
C ILE A 124 -11.52 -1.15 -12.16
N ASN A 125 -12.41 -0.43 -12.83
CA ASN A 125 -13.20 -0.98 -13.93
C ASN A 125 -13.36 -0.04 -15.13
N ASP A 126 -12.92 1.22 -15.03
CA ASP A 126 -12.84 2.15 -16.16
C ASP A 126 -11.50 2.05 -16.92
N TYR A 127 -11.21 0.85 -17.43
CA TYR A 127 -9.92 0.56 -18.09
C TYR A 127 -9.61 1.45 -19.31
N LYS A 128 -10.62 2.11 -19.89
CA LYS A 128 -10.44 2.99 -21.05
C LYS A 128 -9.84 4.34 -20.67
N ASN A 129 -10.02 4.77 -19.42
CA ASN A 129 -9.57 6.06 -18.92
C ASN A 129 -8.41 5.93 -17.90
N ILE A 130 -7.86 4.72 -17.73
CA ILE A 130 -6.63 4.51 -16.95
C ILE A 130 -5.43 5.04 -17.77
N ASN A 131 -4.69 5.95 -17.17
CA ASN A 131 -3.39 6.42 -17.61
C ASN A 131 -2.50 6.65 -16.38
N ASN A 132 -1.27 7.16 -16.57
CA ASN A 132 -0.35 7.40 -15.46
C ASN A 132 -0.94 8.33 -14.39
N ASP A 133 -1.71 9.34 -14.78
CA ASP A 133 -2.26 10.35 -13.89
C ASP A 133 -3.43 9.78 -13.07
N THR A 134 -4.37 9.10 -13.72
CA THR A 134 -5.55 8.53 -13.05
C THR A 134 -5.18 7.31 -12.21
N LEU A 135 -4.22 6.48 -12.65
CA LEU A 135 -3.69 5.39 -11.84
C LEU A 135 -2.94 5.91 -10.60
N LEU A 136 -2.14 6.97 -10.75
CA LEU A 136 -1.47 7.62 -9.62
C LEU A 136 -2.49 8.04 -8.55
N VAL A 137 -3.62 8.61 -8.96
CA VAL A 137 -4.67 9.03 -8.02
C VAL A 137 -5.27 7.84 -7.27
N ASP A 138 -5.61 6.76 -7.97
CA ASP A 138 -6.15 5.54 -7.35
C ASP A 138 -5.15 4.93 -6.35
N VAL A 139 -3.85 4.90 -6.68
CA VAL A 139 -2.78 4.47 -5.75
C VAL A 139 -2.65 5.43 -4.57
N CYS A 140 -2.73 6.75 -4.79
CA CYS A 140 -2.71 7.74 -3.72
C CYS A 140 -3.91 7.60 -2.77
N LEU A 141 -5.11 7.25 -3.29
CA LEU A 141 -6.27 6.97 -2.46
C LEU A 141 -6.04 5.75 -1.55
N ALA A 142 -5.47 4.67 -2.08
CA ALA A 142 -5.09 3.51 -1.28
C ALA A 142 -4.12 3.90 -0.16
N ALA A 143 -3.05 4.62 -0.50
CA ALA A 143 -2.05 5.07 0.46
C ALA A 143 -2.61 6.04 1.54
N LEU A 144 -3.47 6.98 1.13
CA LEU A 144 -4.12 7.94 2.03
C LEU A 144 -4.96 7.23 3.08
N HIS A 145 -5.83 6.33 2.64
CA HIS A 145 -6.74 5.61 3.54
C HIS A 145 -6.02 4.54 4.37
N GLU A 146 -4.98 3.89 3.83
CA GLU A 146 -4.09 3.01 4.59
C GLU A 146 -3.43 3.76 5.75
N GLY A 147 -2.83 4.93 5.46
CA GLY A 147 -2.19 5.77 6.47
C GLY A 147 -3.17 6.22 7.56
N ALA A 148 -4.36 6.69 7.16
CA ALA A 148 -5.41 7.09 8.09
C ALA A 148 -5.87 5.91 8.97
N SER A 149 -5.99 4.70 8.41
CA SER A 149 -6.41 3.50 9.15
C SER A 149 -5.41 3.12 10.26
N LEU A 150 -4.13 3.44 10.10
CA LEU A 150 -3.07 3.14 11.06
C LEU A 150 -2.91 4.22 12.14
N GLN A 151 -3.40 5.45 11.90
CA GLN A 151 -3.28 6.56 12.85
C GLN A 151 -3.94 6.24 14.20
N GLY A 152 -5.14 5.64 14.20
CA GLY A 152 -5.85 5.30 15.44
C GLY A 152 -5.18 4.21 16.28
N TYR A 153 -4.27 3.42 15.69
CA TYR A 153 -3.51 2.39 16.41
C TYR A 153 -2.30 2.97 17.12
N HIS A 154 -1.72 4.04 16.59
CA HIS A 154 -0.61 4.72 17.25
C HIS A 154 -1.00 5.18 18.66
N ASP A 155 -2.22 5.71 18.85
CA ASP A 155 -2.65 6.18 20.17
C ASP A 155 -2.91 5.02 21.15
N LYS A 156 -3.31 3.83 20.66
CA LYS A 156 -3.45 2.62 21.48
C LYS A 156 -2.11 2.01 21.89
N TYR A 157 -1.07 2.13 21.04
CA TYR A 157 0.26 1.56 21.31
C TYR A 157 1.24 2.56 21.95
N LYS A 158 0.89 3.85 21.99
CA LYS A 158 1.63 4.91 22.69
C LYS A 158 1.81 4.67 24.18
N GLU A 159 0.85 4.00 24.84
CA GLU A 159 0.93 3.72 26.28
C GLU A 159 2.01 2.69 26.63
N THR A 160 2.56 1.98 25.64
CA THR A 160 3.59 0.95 25.84
C THR A 160 4.81 1.08 24.95
N ASN A 161 4.83 1.97 23.95
CA ASN A 161 5.89 2.01 22.93
C ASN A 161 6.15 3.40 22.30
N ASP A 162 7.37 3.55 21.78
CA ASP A 162 7.97 4.79 21.26
C ASP A 162 7.36 5.25 19.90
N SER A 163 7.38 6.56 19.62
CA SER A 163 6.75 7.18 18.43
C SER A 163 7.28 6.67 17.08
N SER A 164 8.47 6.04 17.07
CA SER A 164 9.15 5.45 15.91
C SER A 164 8.40 4.26 15.28
N GLN A 165 7.44 3.66 15.98
CA GLN A 165 6.73 2.48 15.50
C GLN A 165 5.69 2.79 14.42
N LEU A 166 4.99 3.93 14.47
CA LEU A 166 4.00 4.28 13.43
C LEU A 166 4.67 4.48 12.06
N CYS A 167 5.78 5.23 12.01
CA CYS A 167 6.55 5.40 10.78
C CYS A 167 7.05 4.05 10.23
N THR A 168 7.45 3.13 11.12
CA THR A 168 7.84 1.77 10.71
C THR A 168 6.66 1.00 10.11
N MET A 169 5.46 1.12 10.68
CA MET A 169 4.27 0.47 10.12
C MET A 169 3.83 1.09 8.80
N LEU A 170 3.89 2.43 8.67
CA LEU A 170 3.64 3.13 7.42
C LEU A 170 4.64 2.72 6.33
N ALA A 171 5.93 2.60 6.65
CA ALA A 171 6.95 2.14 5.71
C ALA A 171 6.68 0.72 5.22
N ARG A 172 6.20 -0.17 6.10
CA ARG A 172 5.79 -1.53 5.74
C ARG A 172 4.55 -1.53 4.85
N SER A 173 3.56 -0.67 5.10
CA SER A 173 2.40 -0.53 4.22
C SER A 173 2.75 0.07 2.86
N PHE A 174 3.65 1.05 2.84
CA PHE A 174 4.20 1.60 1.59
C PHE A 174 4.87 0.50 0.75
N ALA A 175 5.71 -0.33 1.37
CA ALA A 175 6.37 -1.45 0.71
C ALA A 175 5.41 -2.56 0.24
N ASP A 176 4.22 -2.68 0.86
CA ASP A 176 3.20 -3.65 0.43
C ASP A 176 2.28 -3.12 -0.68
N ILE A 177 2.15 -1.80 -0.81
CA ILE A 177 1.40 -1.14 -1.89
C ILE A 177 2.22 -1.12 -3.19
N GLY A 178 3.54 -0.85 -3.08
CA GLY A 178 4.46 -0.83 -4.22
C GLY A 178 4.74 -2.22 -4.79
#